data_AF-A0A0F9PQJ1-F1
#
_entry.id   AF-A0A0F9PQJ1-F1
#
_cell.length_a   1.000
_cell.length_b   1.000
_cell.length_c   1.000
_cell.angle_alpha   90.00
_cell.angle_beta   90.00
_cell.angle_gamma   90.00
#
_symmetry.space_group_name_H-M   'P 1'
#
loop_
_entity.id
_entity.type
_entity.pdbx_description
1 polymer ?
#
loop_
_entity_poly.entity_id
_entity_poly.type
_entity_poly.pdbx_seq_one_letter_code
_entity_poly.pdbx_strand_id
1 'polypeptide(L)'
;MINYPDVIMIGLGHRARNGKDTVANMLKEQLGNVEIIHWADGVYEECTNRNTAYPLIKQEFTGPSKIYYSVLDDKQTGARIAISNISDPFLHNIFTKRNITEYQGMISKDPEILQFWGTNFRRTLCDPNYWVKLTMKKANTLALNMDRGVIIIPDTRFINEAEAVTINKGFYVRVVRIKEDGSQYIADDRDPNHPSEAELEGYPASSTLTAKNIPELQIQVHNFCHDFIDILQTSQIVETK
;
A
#
# COMPACT_ATOMS: atom_id res chain seq x y z
N MET A 1 -6.00 7.73 14.30
CA MET A 1 -4.69 7.62 14.97
C MET A 1 -4.58 6.22 15.58
N ILE A 2 -3.37 5.67 15.70
CA ILE A 2 -3.07 4.53 16.55
C ILE A 2 -3.02 5.05 17.97
N ASN A 3 -3.86 4.51 18.85
CA ASN A 3 -4.02 4.97 20.22
C ASN A 3 -3.11 4.22 21.22
N TYR A 4 -2.02 3.62 20.74
CA TYR A 4 -1.13 2.76 21.52
C TYR A 4 0.29 3.32 21.44
N PRO A 5 0.74 4.10 22.45
CA PRO A 5 1.99 4.83 22.38
C PRO A 5 3.23 3.92 22.30
N ASP A 6 3.11 2.68 22.78
CA ASP A 6 4.18 1.68 22.75
C ASP A 6 4.23 0.85 21.44
N VAL A 7 3.36 1.14 20.46
CA VAL A 7 3.35 0.47 19.16
C VAL A 7 3.75 1.47 18.08
N ILE A 8 4.85 1.16 17.37
CA ILE A 8 5.42 2.05 16.37
C ILE A 8 5.13 1.53 14.96
N MET A 9 4.78 2.45 14.06
CA MET A 9 4.60 2.12 12.66
C MET A 9 5.85 2.43 11.85
N ILE A 10 6.22 1.54 10.93
CA ILE A 10 7.26 1.77 9.92
C ILE A 10 6.67 1.52 8.54
N GLY A 11 6.54 2.57 7.74
CA GLY A 11 6.19 2.46 6.33
C GLY A 11 7.45 2.36 5.48
N LEU A 12 7.60 1.29 4.71
CA LEU A 12 8.67 1.19 3.70
C LEU A 12 8.09 1.52 2.34
N GLY A 13 8.73 2.42 1.60
CA GLY A 13 8.23 2.83 0.29
C GLY A 13 9.33 3.17 -0.70
N HIS A 14 8.92 3.85 -1.77
CA HIS A 14 9.65 4.09 -3.04
C HIS A 14 9.33 3.05 -4.13
N ARG A 15 10.09 3.10 -5.23
CA ARG A 15 9.96 2.27 -6.43
C ARG A 15 10.01 0.76 -6.16
N ALA A 16 9.39 -0.03 -7.04
CA ALA A 16 9.40 -1.49 -7.01
C ALA A 16 10.82 -2.08 -7.10
N ARG A 17 10.99 -3.32 -6.61
CA ARG A 17 12.24 -4.11 -6.68
C ARG A 17 13.49 -3.46 -6.06
N ASN A 18 13.29 -2.51 -5.14
CA ASN A 18 14.36 -1.89 -4.36
C ASN A 18 14.69 -2.61 -3.04
N GLY A 19 14.05 -3.75 -2.75
CA GLY A 19 14.34 -4.53 -1.54
C GLY A 19 13.48 -4.19 -0.32
N LYS A 20 12.33 -3.52 -0.48
CA LYS A 20 11.41 -3.21 0.64
C LYS A 20 10.98 -4.45 1.43
N ASP A 21 10.56 -5.50 0.74
CA ASP A 21 10.16 -6.76 1.38
C ASP A 21 11.35 -7.42 2.10
N THR A 22 12.55 -7.30 1.53
CA THR A 22 13.80 -7.76 2.15
C THR A 22 14.10 -6.98 3.44
N VAL A 23 14.00 -5.65 3.41
CA VAL A 23 14.14 -4.79 4.61
C VAL A 23 13.12 -5.15 5.67
N ALA A 24 11.85 -5.35 5.30
CA ALA A 24 10.79 -5.71 6.24
C ALA A 24 11.12 -7.01 7.00
N ASN A 25 11.62 -8.02 6.28
CA ASN A 25 12.04 -9.28 6.89
C ASN A 25 13.26 -9.10 7.80
N MET A 26 14.27 -8.34 7.37
CA MET A 26 15.44 -8.05 8.20
C MET A 26 15.08 -7.28 9.47
N LEU A 27 14.18 -6.31 9.38
CA LEU A 27 13.67 -5.58 10.55
C LEU A 27 12.92 -6.51 11.49
N LYS A 28 12.09 -7.41 10.97
CA LYS A 28 11.37 -8.41 11.76
C LYS A 28 12.34 -9.33 12.52
N GLU A 29 13.41 -9.76 11.88
CA GLU A 29 14.46 -10.59 12.51
C GLU A 29 15.20 -9.84 13.64
N GLN A 30 15.42 -8.54 13.50
CA GLN A 30 16.20 -7.75 14.47
C GLN A 30 15.37 -7.15 15.62
N LEU A 31 14.10 -6.80 15.39
CA LEU A 31 13.26 -6.08 16.36
C LEU A 31 12.32 -6.99 17.16
N GLY A 32 12.19 -8.27 16.80
CA GLY A 32 11.46 -9.27 17.59
C GLY A 32 9.93 -9.16 17.49
N ASN A 33 9.30 -8.27 18.24
CA ASN A 33 7.83 -8.13 18.27
C ASN A 33 7.33 -7.28 17.10
N VAL A 34 7.31 -7.89 15.91
CA VAL A 34 6.99 -7.22 14.66
C VAL A 34 5.87 -7.91 13.92
N GLU A 35 4.85 -7.13 13.57
CA GLU A 35 3.80 -7.52 12.64
C GLU A 35 4.01 -6.84 11.29
N ILE A 36 3.83 -7.60 10.21
CA ILE A 36 3.92 -7.08 8.84
C ILE A 36 2.52 -7.14 8.22
N ILE A 37 2.02 -5.99 7.80
CA ILE A 37 0.75 -5.85 7.08
C ILE A 37 0.97 -5.07 5.79
N HIS A 38 0.01 -5.11 4.86
CA HIS A 38 0.15 -4.40 3.59
C HIS A 38 -1.04 -3.48 3.33
N TRP A 39 -0.80 -2.35 2.66
CA TRP A 39 -1.86 -1.49 2.12
C TRP A 39 -2.67 -2.24 1.06
N ALA A 40 -2.01 -3.12 0.30
CA ALA A 40 -2.66 -3.91 -0.74
C ALA A 40 -3.46 -5.12 -0.23
N ASP A 41 -3.39 -5.49 1.06
CA ASP A 41 -4.08 -6.68 1.59
C ASP A 41 -5.59 -6.64 1.27
N GLY A 42 -6.24 -5.50 1.50
CA GLY A 42 -7.66 -5.33 1.17
C GLY A 42 -7.96 -5.40 -0.32
N VAL A 43 -7.02 -4.96 -1.18
CA VAL A 43 -7.16 -5.09 -2.64
C VAL A 43 -7.20 -6.55 -3.03
N TYR A 44 -6.28 -7.36 -2.48
CA TYR A 44 -6.26 -8.80 -2.72
C TYR A 44 -7.52 -9.47 -2.18
N GLU A 45 -7.95 -9.14 -0.97
CA GLU A 45 -9.16 -9.70 -0.38
C GLU A 45 -10.39 -9.42 -1.25
N GLU A 46 -10.61 -8.16 -1.63
CA GLU A 46 -11.74 -7.79 -2.49
C GLU A 46 -11.63 -8.42 -3.90
N CYS A 47 -10.42 -8.45 -4.49
CA CYS A 47 -10.24 -9.04 -5.81
C CYS A 47 -10.39 -10.56 -5.80
N THR A 48 -10.01 -11.26 -4.72
CA THR A 48 -10.05 -12.72 -4.65
C THR A 48 -11.34 -13.28 -4.07
N ASN A 49 -12.22 -12.44 -3.50
CA ASN A 49 -13.43 -12.88 -2.83
C ASN A 49 -14.39 -13.61 -3.80
N ARG A 50 -14.32 -14.94 -3.82
CA ARG A 50 -15.18 -15.80 -4.66
C ARG A 50 -16.63 -15.90 -4.18
N ASN A 51 -16.91 -15.44 -2.96
CA ASN A 51 -18.25 -15.51 -2.36
C ASN A 51 -19.15 -14.36 -2.80
N THR A 52 -18.63 -13.35 -3.52
CA THR A 52 -19.50 -12.40 -4.21
C THR A 52 -20.13 -13.12 -5.39
N ALA A 53 -21.43 -13.40 -5.31
CA ALA A 53 -22.23 -14.01 -6.39
C ALA A 53 -22.29 -13.16 -7.69
N TYR A 54 -21.51 -12.09 -7.76
CA TYR A 54 -21.53 -11.11 -8.82
C TYR A 54 -20.11 -10.65 -9.17
N PRO A 55 -19.80 -10.36 -10.45
CA PRO A 55 -18.51 -9.81 -10.86
C PRO A 55 -18.24 -8.46 -10.19
N LEU A 56 -16.99 -8.07 -9.98
CA LEU A 56 -16.68 -6.74 -9.40
C LEU A 56 -17.33 -5.60 -10.21
N ILE A 57 -17.53 -5.82 -11.52
CA ILE A 57 -18.15 -4.89 -12.46
C ILE A 57 -19.23 -5.65 -13.25
N LYS A 58 -20.40 -5.06 -13.42
CA LYS A 58 -21.48 -5.53 -14.27
C LYS A 58 -21.75 -4.49 -15.36
N GLN A 59 -21.93 -4.96 -16.60
CA GLN A 59 -22.36 -4.09 -17.69
C GLN A 59 -23.89 -4.05 -17.72
N GLU A 60 -24.45 -2.85 -17.81
CA GLU A 60 -25.88 -2.62 -17.94
C GLU A 60 -26.16 -1.82 -19.21
N PHE A 61 -27.20 -2.23 -19.93
CA PHE A 61 -27.65 -1.54 -21.14
C PHE A 61 -28.92 -0.76 -20.81
N THR A 62 -28.93 0.54 -21.11
CA THR A 62 -30.17 1.33 -21.12
C THR A 62 -30.34 1.98 -22.49
N GLY A 63 -30.96 1.24 -23.41
CA GLY A 63 -31.33 1.69 -24.75
C GLY A 63 -30.30 1.39 -25.85
N PRO A 64 -30.63 1.70 -27.12
CA PRO A 64 -29.88 1.23 -28.31
C PRO A 64 -28.47 1.83 -28.49
N SER A 65 -28.01 2.73 -27.61
CA SER A 65 -26.74 3.47 -27.82
C SER A 65 -26.04 3.96 -26.55
N LYS A 66 -26.40 3.46 -25.36
CA LYS A 66 -25.71 3.83 -24.11
C LYS A 66 -25.37 2.60 -23.29
N ILE A 67 -24.07 2.38 -23.12
CA ILE A 67 -23.52 1.35 -22.25
C ILE A 67 -23.22 2.01 -20.90
N TYR A 68 -23.66 1.39 -19.83
CA TYR A 68 -23.33 1.75 -18.46
C TYR A 68 -22.60 0.59 -17.80
N TYR A 69 -21.68 0.90 -16.88
CA TYR A 69 -21.09 -0.10 -16.00
C TYR A 69 -21.57 0.18 -14.58
N SER A 70 -22.14 -0.82 -13.92
CA SER A 70 -22.40 -0.81 -12.48
C SER A 70 -21.29 -1.59 -11.79
N VAL A 71 -20.63 -0.97 -10.81
CA VAL A 71 -19.62 -1.65 -9.99
C VAL A 71 -20.32 -2.15 -8.74
N LEU A 72 -20.16 -3.44 -8.41
CA LEU A 72 -20.92 -4.05 -7.34
C LEU A 72 -20.47 -3.59 -5.96
N ASP A 73 -21.47 -3.15 -5.20
CA ASP A 73 -21.40 -2.69 -3.83
C ASP A 73 -21.47 -3.91 -2.90
N ASP A 74 -20.48 -4.05 -2.02
CA ASP A 74 -20.59 -4.96 -0.89
C ASP A 74 -21.68 -4.41 0.04
N LYS A 75 -22.71 -5.23 0.27
CA LYS A 75 -23.84 -4.97 1.16
C LYS A 75 -23.44 -4.51 2.58
N GLN A 76 -22.16 -4.64 2.98
CA GLN A 76 -21.67 -4.15 4.26
C GLN A 76 -21.38 -2.64 4.34
N THR A 77 -21.12 -1.94 3.23
CA THR A 77 -20.59 -0.54 3.30
C THR A 77 -21.59 0.55 2.95
N GLY A 78 -22.68 0.22 2.24
CA GLY A 78 -23.80 1.12 2.00
C GLY A 78 -23.41 2.45 1.33
N ALA A 79 -22.91 2.44 0.08
CA ALA A 79 -23.05 3.59 -0.84
C ALA A 79 -22.55 3.38 -2.29
N ARG A 80 -23.44 3.79 -3.21
CA ARG A 80 -23.25 4.46 -4.53
C ARG A 80 -22.85 3.61 -5.74
N ILE A 81 -23.85 3.38 -6.59
CA ILE A 81 -23.71 3.05 -8.01
C ILE A 81 -22.89 4.17 -8.68
N ALA A 82 -21.67 3.87 -9.12
CA ALA A 82 -20.96 4.72 -10.06
C ALA A 82 -21.59 4.53 -11.44
N ILE A 83 -22.65 5.29 -11.73
CA ILE A 83 -23.26 5.31 -13.08
C ILE A 83 -22.33 6.14 -13.97
N SER A 84 -21.33 5.50 -14.58
CA SER A 84 -20.58 6.14 -15.64
C SER A 84 -21.41 6.07 -16.92
N ASN A 85 -21.94 7.21 -17.36
CA ASN A 85 -22.27 7.40 -18.75
C ASN A 85 -20.92 7.36 -19.48
N ILE A 86 -20.69 6.38 -20.35
CA ILE A 86 -19.40 6.21 -21.03
C ILE A 86 -19.30 7.28 -22.14
N SER A 87 -19.13 8.52 -21.72
CA SER A 87 -18.60 9.62 -22.50
C SER A 87 -17.23 10.06 -21.96
N ASP A 88 -16.80 9.52 -20.81
CA ASP A 88 -15.47 9.69 -20.25
C ASP A 88 -14.51 8.65 -20.87
N PRO A 89 -13.53 9.06 -21.70
CA PRO A 89 -12.61 8.15 -22.36
C PRO A 89 -11.67 7.40 -21.40
N PHE A 90 -11.38 7.96 -20.23
CA PHE A 90 -10.52 7.33 -19.22
C PHE A 90 -11.25 6.16 -18.56
N LEU A 91 -12.48 6.36 -18.11
CA LEU A 91 -13.30 5.28 -17.56
C LEU A 91 -13.64 4.23 -18.62
N HIS A 92 -13.98 4.64 -19.85
CA HIS A 92 -14.20 3.69 -20.95
C HIS A 92 -13.00 2.77 -21.13
N ASN A 93 -11.80 3.35 -21.33
CA ASN A 93 -10.58 2.61 -21.57
C ASN A 93 -10.22 1.70 -20.40
N ILE A 94 -10.51 2.13 -19.17
CA ILE A 94 -10.34 1.30 -17.99
C ILE A 94 -11.26 0.06 -18.01
N PHE A 95 -12.55 0.24 -18.30
CA PHE A 95 -13.54 -0.83 -18.26
C PHE A 95 -13.53 -1.74 -19.50
N THR A 96 -12.98 -1.30 -20.62
CA THR A 96 -12.95 -2.06 -21.89
C THR A 96 -11.61 -2.68 -22.23
N LYS A 97 -10.57 -2.51 -21.39
CA LYS A 97 -9.28 -3.19 -21.58
C LYS A 97 -9.40 -4.71 -21.58
N ARG A 98 -10.45 -5.24 -20.94
CA ARG A 98 -10.72 -6.67 -20.75
C ARG A 98 -12.21 -6.94 -20.89
N ASN A 99 -12.58 -8.20 -21.14
CA ASN A 99 -13.98 -8.57 -21.13
C ASN A 99 -14.51 -8.46 -19.69
N ILE A 100 -15.70 -7.88 -19.51
CA ILE A 100 -16.23 -7.64 -18.16
C ILE A 100 -16.41 -8.92 -17.34
N THR A 101 -16.65 -10.05 -18.01
CA THR A 101 -16.72 -11.38 -17.37
C THR A 101 -15.39 -11.83 -16.77
N GLU A 102 -14.27 -11.23 -17.18
CA GLU A 102 -12.92 -11.51 -16.65
C GLU A 102 -12.67 -10.82 -15.31
N TYR A 103 -13.57 -9.93 -14.85
CA TYR A 103 -13.56 -9.35 -13.49
C TYR A 103 -14.36 -10.21 -12.47
N GLN A 104 -14.60 -11.49 -12.77
CA GLN A 104 -15.23 -12.46 -11.87
C GLN A 104 -14.22 -13.07 -10.90
N GLY A 105 -13.65 -12.26 -10.02
CA GLY A 105 -12.74 -12.75 -8.99
C GLY A 105 -11.38 -13.21 -9.54
N MET A 106 -10.32 -12.69 -8.96
CA MET A 106 -8.94 -13.02 -9.29
C MET A 106 -8.61 -14.44 -8.79
N ILE A 107 -8.48 -15.41 -9.70
CA ILE A 107 -8.12 -16.81 -9.39
C ILE A 107 -6.62 -16.94 -9.08
N SER A 108 -5.79 -16.22 -9.83
CA SER A 108 -4.35 -16.10 -9.65
C SER A 108 -3.95 -14.64 -9.74
N LYS A 109 -2.81 -14.27 -9.17
CA LYS A 109 -2.36 -12.86 -9.10
C LYS A 109 -2.36 -12.21 -10.48
N ASP A 110 -3.16 -11.16 -10.62
CA ASP A 110 -3.32 -10.39 -11.83
C ASP A 110 -3.00 -8.91 -11.55
N PRO A 111 -1.80 -8.43 -11.92
CA PRO A 111 -1.39 -7.05 -11.66
C PRO A 111 -2.31 -6.00 -12.26
N GLU A 112 -2.93 -6.27 -13.41
CA GLU A 112 -3.81 -5.30 -14.08
C GLU A 112 -5.14 -5.19 -13.34
N ILE A 113 -5.72 -6.32 -12.89
CA ILE A 113 -6.95 -6.31 -12.07
C ILE A 113 -6.68 -5.57 -10.74
N LEU A 114 -5.55 -5.85 -10.08
CA LEU A 114 -5.19 -5.20 -8.83
C LEU A 114 -4.98 -3.69 -8.98
N GLN A 115 -4.32 -3.25 -10.06
CA GLN A 115 -4.14 -1.82 -10.34
C GLN A 115 -5.47 -1.15 -10.68
N PHE A 116 -6.28 -1.80 -11.52
CA PHE A 116 -7.62 -1.32 -11.86
C PHE A 116 -8.47 -1.13 -10.60
N TRP A 117 -8.65 -2.18 -9.81
CA TRP A 117 -9.52 -2.15 -8.64
C TRP A 117 -8.98 -1.23 -7.55
N GLY A 118 -7.70 -1.37 -7.24
CA GLY A 118 -7.02 -0.64 -6.18
C GLY A 118 -6.88 0.85 -6.46
N THR A 119 -6.34 1.22 -7.62
CA THR A 119 -5.95 2.60 -7.93
C THR A 119 -7.02 3.32 -8.74
N ASN A 120 -7.46 2.72 -9.85
CA ASN A 120 -8.35 3.41 -10.79
C ASN A 120 -9.79 3.47 -10.29
N PHE A 121 -10.27 2.43 -9.63
CA PHE A 121 -11.63 2.39 -9.08
C PHE A 121 -11.68 2.93 -7.65
N ARG A 122 -11.19 2.17 -6.65
CA ARG A 122 -11.37 2.51 -5.23
C ARG A 122 -10.76 3.85 -4.85
N ARG A 123 -9.49 4.11 -5.19
CA ARG A 123 -8.83 5.38 -4.84
C ARG A 123 -9.40 6.57 -5.60
N THR A 124 -9.53 6.46 -6.92
CA THR A 124 -9.89 7.62 -7.76
C THR A 124 -11.38 7.95 -7.71
N LEU A 125 -12.26 6.94 -7.69
CA LEU A 125 -13.70 7.15 -7.84
C LEU A 125 -14.50 7.02 -6.54
N CYS A 126 -14.00 6.27 -5.55
CA CYS A 126 -14.71 6.08 -4.29
C CYS A 126 -14.14 6.97 -3.18
N ASP A 127 -12.89 6.71 -2.79
CA ASP A 127 -12.22 7.39 -1.69
C ASP A 127 -10.70 7.20 -1.80
N PRO A 128 -9.91 8.29 -1.97
CA PRO A 128 -8.45 8.21 -2.02
C PRO A 128 -7.83 7.51 -0.81
N ASN A 129 -8.49 7.59 0.36
CA ASN A 129 -8.05 6.99 1.63
C ASN A 129 -8.70 5.64 1.93
N TYR A 130 -9.38 5.00 0.98
CA TYR A 130 -10.09 3.74 1.20
C TYR A 130 -9.20 2.66 1.82
N TRP A 131 -8.06 2.38 1.18
CA TRP A 131 -7.11 1.37 1.66
C TRP A 131 -6.42 1.79 2.95
N VAL A 132 -6.12 3.09 3.10
CA VAL A 132 -5.56 3.65 4.34
C VAL A 132 -6.50 3.36 5.51
N LYS A 133 -7.81 3.63 5.37
CA LYS A 133 -8.80 3.37 6.42
C LYS A 133 -8.87 1.89 6.81
N LEU A 134 -8.89 0.99 5.83
CA LEU A 134 -8.91 -0.46 6.09
C LEU A 134 -7.64 -0.95 6.81
N THR A 135 -6.47 -0.58 6.31
CA THR A 135 -5.20 -0.99 6.91
C THR A 135 -4.99 -0.35 8.28
N MET A 136 -5.41 0.90 8.49
CA MET A 136 -5.35 1.53 9.82
C MET A 136 -6.29 0.85 10.82
N LYS A 137 -7.45 0.35 10.40
CA LYS A 137 -8.32 -0.47 11.25
C LYS A 137 -7.61 -1.76 11.67
N LYS A 138 -6.98 -2.47 10.72
CA LYS A 138 -6.18 -3.68 10.97
C LYS A 138 -5.00 -3.40 11.91
N ALA A 139 -4.26 -2.31 11.68
CA ALA A 139 -3.14 -1.89 12.52
C ALA A 139 -3.58 -1.61 13.97
N ASN A 140 -4.72 -0.94 14.17
CA ASN A 140 -5.29 -0.73 15.50
C ASN A 140 -5.69 -2.04 16.20
N THR A 141 -6.25 -3.00 15.46
CA THR A 141 -6.58 -4.32 16.00
C THR A 141 -5.33 -5.12 16.39
N LEU A 142 -4.24 -5.00 15.63
CA LEU A 142 -2.97 -5.63 16.00
C LEU A 142 -2.36 -4.97 17.22
N ALA A 143 -2.32 -3.64 17.24
CA ALA A 143 -1.78 -2.86 18.34
C ALA A 143 -2.50 -3.13 19.68
N LEU A 144 -3.81 -3.40 19.66
CA LEU A 144 -4.58 -3.85 20.83
C LEU A 144 -4.02 -5.11 21.51
N ASN A 145 -3.37 -5.99 20.74
CA ASN A 145 -2.83 -7.25 21.20
C ASN A 145 -1.31 -7.20 21.41
N MET A 146 -0.71 -6.00 21.29
CA MET A 146 0.70 -5.75 21.50
C MET A 146 0.89 -4.96 22.79
N ASP A 147 1.78 -5.42 23.67
CA ASP A 147 2.24 -4.64 24.82
C ASP A 147 3.22 -3.53 24.38
N ARG A 148 4.27 -3.94 23.66
CA ARG A 148 5.15 -3.06 22.88
C ARG A 148 5.52 -3.73 21.58
N GLY A 149 5.49 -3.03 20.45
CA GLY A 149 5.79 -3.68 19.17
C GLY A 149 5.96 -2.73 17.99
N VAL A 150 6.25 -3.32 16.84
CA VAL A 150 6.41 -2.58 15.58
C VAL A 150 5.46 -3.16 14.53
N ILE A 151 4.75 -2.28 13.82
CA ILE A 151 3.95 -2.64 12.65
C ILE A 151 4.68 -2.12 11.41
N ILE A 152 5.12 -3.03 10.55
CA ILE A 152 5.78 -2.70 9.28
C ILE A 152 4.76 -2.77 8.14
N ILE A 153 4.77 -1.77 7.28
CA ILE A 153 3.95 -1.70 6.06
C ILE A 153 4.86 -1.50 4.84
N PRO A 154 5.30 -2.60 4.17
CA PRO A 154 6.41 -2.54 3.23
C PRO A 154 6.04 -2.09 1.82
N ASP A 155 4.75 -1.93 1.55
CA ASP A 155 4.22 -1.61 0.23
C ASP A 155 3.64 -0.19 0.14
N THR A 156 4.24 0.75 0.88
CA THR A 156 3.89 2.18 0.84
C THR A 156 4.27 2.78 -0.51
N ARG A 157 3.29 3.21 -1.30
CA ARG A 157 3.43 3.71 -2.68
C ARG A 157 2.83 5.10 -2.88
N PHE A 158 1.90 5.52 -2.04
CA PHE A 158 1.14 6.76 -2.19
C PHE A 158 1.43 7.74 -1.04
N ILE A 159 1.33 9.05 -1.29
CA ILE A 159 1.61 10.07 -0.27
C ILE A 159 0.71 9.89 0.94
N ASN A 160 -0.58 9.62 0.74
CA ASN A 160 -1.53 9.46 1.82
C ASN A 160 -1.24 8.26 2.74
N GLU A 161 -0.57 7.22 2.23
CA GLU A 161 -0.10 6.09 3.02
C GLU A 161 1.11 6.48 3.87
N ALA A 162 2.06 7.23 3.30
CA ALA A 162 3.20 7.75 4.04
C ALA A 162 2.76 8.78 5.10
N GLU A 163 1.80 9.64 4.78
CA GLU A 163 1.17 10.56 5.73
C GLU A 163 0.43 9.81 6.85
N ALA A 164 -0.27 8.72 6.53
CA ALA A 164 -0.90 7.90 7.55
C ALA A 164 0.15 7.35 8.54
N VAL A 165 1.33 6.94 8.08
CA VAL A 165 2.41 6.51 8.97
C VAL A 165 2.91 7.68 9.84
N THR A 166 3.22 8.83 9.23
CA THR A 166 3.83 9.97 9.95
C THR A 166 2.88 10.65 10.93
N ILE A 167 1.59 10.79 10.59
CA ILE A 167 0.56 11.33 11.50
C ILE A 167 0.41 10.44 12.76
N ASN A 168 0.70 9.15 12.63
CA ASN A 168 0.74 8.20 13.75
C ASN A 168 2.08 8.17 14.48
N LYS A 169 2.91 9.21 14.32
CA LYS A 169 4.28 9.31 14.88
C LYS A 169 5.18 8.14 14.46
N GLY A 170 4.84 7.48 13.34
CA GLY A 170 5.64 6.42 12.75
C GLY A 170 6.74 6.97 11.84
N PHE A 171 7.53 6.04 11.30
CA PHE A 171 8.67 6.34 10.44
C PHE A 171 8.37 5.94 9.00
N TYR A 172 8.41 6.90 8.09
CA TYR A 172 8.45 6.60 6.66
C TYR A 172 9.90 6.43 6.22
N VAL A 173 10.27 5.23 5.79
CA VAL A 173 11.62 4.86 5.39
C VAL A 173 11.65 4.63 3.89
N ARG A 174 12.54 5.36 3.20
CA ARG A 174 12.77 5.22 1.77
C ARG A 174 13.81 4.14 1.53
N VAL A 175 13.48 3.14 0.71
CA VAL A 175 14.43 2.09 0.32
C VAL A 175 14.84 2.27 -1.14
N VAL A 176 16.13 2.49 -1.37
CA VAL A 176 16.70 2.79 -2.69
C VAL A 176 17.75 1.74 -3.04
N ARG A 177 17.55 1.04 -4.15
CA ARG A 177 18.61 0.23 -4.74
C ARG A 177 19.38 1.05 -5.76
N ILE A 178 20.69 1.00 -5.69
CA ILE A 178 21.60 1.66 -6.64
C ILE A 178 22.36 0.62 -7.45
N LYS A 179 22.76 0.98 -8.66
CA LYS A 179 23.64 0.19 -9.53
C LYS A 179 25.10 0.45 -9.16
N GLU A 180 26.02 -0.29 -9.78
CA GLU A 180 27.45 -0.11 -9.57
C GLU A 180 27.96 1.29 -9.94
N ASP A 181 27.37 1.88 -10.97
CA ASP A 181 27.65 3.25 -11.43
C ASP A 181 27.04 4.35 -10.54
N GLY A 182 26.35 3.97 -9.45
CA GLY A 182 25.70 4.89 -8.51
C GLY A 182 24.33 5.40 -8.97
N SER A 183 23.87 5.07 -10.17
CA SER A 183 22.52 5.40 -10.62
C SER A 183 21.46 4.58 -9.89
N GLN A 184 20.25 5.11 -9.75
CA GLN A 184 19.15 4.35 -9.15
C GLN A 184 18.75 3.18 -10.04
N TYR A 185 18.44 2.04 -9.42
CA TYR A 185 17.82 0.92 -10.09
C TYR A 185 16.35 1.26 -10.41
N ILE A 186 16.00 1.10 -11.68
CA ILE A 186 14.63 1.21 -12.18
C ILE A 186 14.26 -0.17 -12.74
N ALA A 187 13.10 -0.66 -12.35
CA ALA A 187 12.61 -1.96 -12.78
C ALA A 187 12.08 -1.90 -14.23
N ASP A 188 12.57 -2.77 -15.11
CA ASP A 188 12.18 -2.78 -16.53
C ASP A 188 10.74 -3.27 -16.77
N ASP A 189 10.14 -3.98 -15.81
CA ASP A 189 8.79 -4.54 -15.89
C ASP A 189 7.69 -3.59 -15.36
N ARG A 190 8.04 -2.33 -15.05
CA ARG A 190 7.14 -1.33 -14.50
C ARG A 190 7.29 -0.02 -15.24
N ASP A 191 6.18 0.67 -15.47
CA ASP A 191 6.22 2.05 -15.94
C ASP A 191 6.75 2.95 -14.81
N PRO A 192 7.93 3.58 -14.97
CA PRO A 192 8.52 4.42 -13.93
C PRO A 192 7.73 5.70 -13.63
N ASN A 193 6.76 6.06 -14.50
CA ASN A 193 5.89 7.21 -14.35
C ASN A 193 4.51 6.86 -13.78
N HIS A 194 4.22 5.57 -13.57
CA HIS A 194 2.97 5.16 -12.94
C HIS A 194 2.89 5.78 -11.53
N PRO A 195 1.72 6.30 -11.08
CA PRO A 195 1.60 6.97 -9.78
C PRO A 195 2.16 6.13 -8.62
N SER A 196 1.89 4.83 -8.63
CA SER A 196 2.40 3.90 -7.61
C SER A 196 3.93 3.72 -7.58
N GLU A 197 4.66 4.24 -8.57
CA GLU A 197 6.13 4.22 -8.66
C GLU A 197 6.76 5.60 -8.41
N ALA A 198 6.03 6.69 -8.71
CA ALA A 198 6.57 8.05 -8.75
C ALA A 198 6.00 9.00 -7.68
N GLU A 199 4.84 8.72 -7.08
CA GLU A 199 4.16 9.70 -6.21
C GLU A 199 4.94 10.05 -4.94
N LEU A 200 5.73 9.12 -4.41
CA LEU A 200 6.61 9.37 -3.26
C LEU A 200 7.93 10.04 -3.64
N GLU A 201 8.18 10.34 -4.92
CA GLU A 201 9.34 11.12 -5.34
C GLU A 201 9.28 12.52 -4.69
N GLY A 202 10.34 12.91 -3.98
CA GLY A 202 10.37 14.17 -3.23
C GLY A 202 9.61 14.20 -1.88
N TYR A 203 8.83 13.17 -1.53
CA TYR A 203 8.19 13.12 -0.20
C TYR A 203 9.24 12.90 0.92
N PRO A 204 9.22 13.68 2.01
CA PRO A 204 10.24 13.63 3.06
C PRO A 204 10.22 12.28 3.79
N ALA A 205 11.36 11.59 3.78
CA ALA A 205 11.56 10.34 4.51
C ALA A 205 12.23 10.61 5.87
N SER A 206 11.79 9.88 6.89
CA SER A 206 12.45 9.86 8.21
C SER A 206 13.87 9.29 8.12
N SER A 207 14.07 8.32 7.22
CA SER A 207 15.38 7.74 6.92
C SER A 207 15.41 7.20 5.48
N THR A 208 16.60 7.08 4.91
CA THR A 208 16.80 6.49 3.59
C THR A 208 17.83 5.36 3.66
N LEU A 209 17.44 4.16 3.28
CA LEU A 209 18.32 2.99 3.19
C LEU A 209 18.74 2.84 1.73
N THR A 210 20.04 3.01 1.45
CA THR A 210 20.60 2.91 0.10
C THR A 210 21.61 1.78 0.02
N ALA A 211 21.44 0.87 -0.93
CA ALA A 211 22.33 -0.28 -1.08
C ALA A 211 22.42 -0.77 -2.54
N LYS A 212 23.57 -1.33 -2.92
CA LYS A 212 23.78 -2.00 -4.21
C LYS A 212 23.40 -3.48 -4.16
N ASN A 213 23.65 -4.11 -3.02
CA ASN A 213 23.56 -5.54 -2.80
C ASN A 213 23.00 -5.85 -1.39
N ILE A 214 22.71 -7.13 -1.15
CA ILE A 214 22.12 -7.59 0.13
C ILE A 214 23.05 -7.31 1.33
N PRO A 215 24.37 -7.57 1.28
CA PRO A 215 25.27 -7.25 2.39
C PRO A 215 25.26 -5.77 2.80
N GLU A 216 25.31 -4.86 1.83
CA GLU A 216 25.20 -3.42 2.11
C GLU A 216 23.84 -3.08 2.74
N LEU A 217 22.76 -3.67 2.22
CA LEU A 217 21.42 -3.46 2.75
C LEU A 217 21.31 -3.94 4.21
N GLN A 218 21.94 -5.07 4.55
CA GLN A 218 22.00 -5.58 5.92
C GLN A 218 22.68 -4.60 6.87
N ILE A 219 23.81 -4.00 6.45
CA ILE A 219 24.52 -2.98 7.24
C ILE A 219 23.62 -1.75 7.44
N GLN A 220 22.95 -1.28 6.38
CA GLN A 220 22.02 -0.16 6.47
C GLN A 220 20.86 -0.43 7.43
N VAL A 221 20.26 -1.62 7.36
CA VAL A 221 19.18 -2.03 8.28
C VAL A 221 19.68 -2.13 9.71
N HIS A 222 20.88 -2.70 9.92
CA HIS A 222 21.48 -2.81 11.25
C HIS A 222 21.70 -1.43 11.89
N ASN A 223 22.28 -0.48 11.15
CA ASN A 223 22.49 0.88 11.63
C ASN A 223 21.15 1.58 11.93
N PHE A 224 20.16 1.43 11.05
CA PHE A 224 18.82 1.97 11.29
C PHE A 224 18.17 1.40 12.54
N CYS A 225 18.30 0.09 12.81
CA CYS A 225 17.77 -0.52 14.04
C CYS A 225 18.45 0.05 15.29
N HIS A 226 19.76 0.28 15.26
CA HIS A 226 20.48 0.91 16.36
C HIS A 226 19.98 2.33 16.64
N ASP A 227 19.93 3.19 15.61
CA ASP A 227 19.42 4.55 15.74
C ASP A 227 17.96 4.57 16.23
N PHE A 228 17.14 3.65 15.71
CA PHE A 228 15.75 3.49 16.09
C PHE A 228 15.59 3.13 17.57
N ILE A 229 16.33 2.13 18.05
CA ILE A 229 16.30 1.72 19.46
C ILE A 229 16.73 2.86 20.38
N ASP A 230 17.77 3.60 20.01
CA ASP A 230 18.25 4.74 20.77
C ASP A 230 17.20 5.86 20.88
N ILE A 231 16.44 6.12 19.79
CA ILE A 231 15.32 7.06 19.79
C ILE A 231 14.22 6.61 20.76
N LEU A 232 13.88 5.31 20.77
CA LEU A 232 12.85 4.78 21.67
C LEU A 232 13.26 4.90 23.14
N GLN A 233 14.51 4.61 23.46
CA GLN A 233 15.03 4.71 24.82
C GLN A 233 15.10 6.17 25.29
N THR A 234 15.54 7.09 24.42
CA THR A 234 15.65 8.52 24.76
C THR A 234 14.28 9.16 24.98
N SER A 235 13.28 8.79 24.18
CA SER A 235 11.91 9.30 24.31
C SER A 235 11.26 8.90 25.64
N GLN A 236 11.56 7.70 26.15
CA GLN A 236 11.05 7.23 27.45
C GLN A 236 11.64 8.00 28.65
N ILE A 237 12.89 8.47 28.56
CA ILE A 237 13.56 9.24 29.63
C ILE A 237 12.95 10.64 29.79
N VAL A 238 12.41 11.21 28.71
CA VAL A 238 11.80 12.55 28.73
C VAL A 238 10.38 12.52 29.31
N GLU A 239 9.63 11.44 29.12
CA GLU A 239 8.27 11.29 29.69
C GLU A 239 8.26 10.88 31.17
N THR A 240 9.39 10.42 31.74
CA THR A 240 9.52 10.05 33.16
C THR A 240 10.11 11.16 34.05
N LYS A 241 10.35 12.36 33.50
CA LYS A 241 10.78 13.56 34.23
C LYS A 241 9.72 14.64 34.22
#